data_AF-A0A9E4BII4-F1
#
_entry.id   AF-A0A9E4BII4-F1
#
_cell.length_a   1.000
_cell.length_b   1.000
_cell.length_c   1.000
_cell.angle_alpha   90.00
_cell.angle_beta   90.00
_cell.angle_gamma   90.00
#
_symmetry.space_group_name_H-M   'P 1'
#
loop_
_entity.id
_entity.type
_entity.pdbx_description
1 polymer ?
#
loop_
_entity_poly.entity_id
_entity_poly.type
_entity_poly.pdbx_seq_one_letter_code
_entity_poly.pdbx_strand_id
1 'polypeptide(L)'
;MEESGPLRAVIRCEGALESEAPMHHYVGYQPFRFVTRIYAFAGHAFLRVLHTVVVACDPNQTELRELAVRIPVAWGGKQRYRLGGNRCMEGVLDQGEDLLLAQRQDRHFRLERRRGGRSERMAEGERAGGWAVLEGEEAGVGVALRYMAEEYPKAIGVDQGGINVFLWKDPDGGRLHFRRYAEDVAWHEGEGVYSDGLGTAKTSEFFIDYFQRNTSEEAPQRLTALLDWPHVAVDPGWMAHCEVAGGFAVRTVDAFPHSERMLDGFLDWMARSIEVNRWCGFFDWGDVLVTWEESTGDWRFRGRWGWCNSEWDPRHGVWIQYLRSGAERWFRLGEAMTRHSMDVDTCHYHPLRPYWVGGCF
;
A
#
# COMPACT_ATOMS: atom_id res chain seq x y z
N MET A 1 14.83 -18.80 3.81
CA MET A 1 15.13 -17.78 4.85
C MET A 1 16.06 -16.77 4.22
N GLU A 2 15.66 -15.50 4.16
CA GLU A 2 16.42 -14.40 3.51
C GLU A 2 17.40 -13.76 4.50
N GLU A 3 16.99 -13.61 5.76
CA GLU A 3 17.83 -13.13 6.86
C GLU A 3 17.58 -13.95 8.12
N SER A 4 18.64 -14.24 8.88
CA SER A 4 18.59 -14.94 10.16
C SER A 4 19.54 -14.28 11.14
N GLY A 5 19.03 -13.35 11.94
CA GLY A 5 19.78 -12.62 12.96
C GLY A 5 19.15 -12.73 14.35
N PRO A 6 19.87 -12.34 15.40
CA PRO A 6 19.40 -12.45 16.79
C PRO A 6 18.24 -11.50 17.13
N LEU A 7 18.11 -10.38 16.40
CA LEU A 7 17.05 -9.39 16.62
C LEU A 7 15.91 -9.47 15.59
N ARG A 8 16.20 -10.04 14.42
CA ARG A 8 15.28 -10.08 13.28
C ARG A 8 15.54 -11.31 12.42
N ALA A 9 14.47 -11.91 11.93
CA ALA A 9 14.50 -12.92 10.88
C ALA A 9 13.55 -12.52 9.74
N VAL A 10 13.92 -12.86 8.51
CA VAL A 10 13.11 -12.58 7.32
C VAL A 10 12.90 -13.86 6.53
N ILE A 11 11.64 -14.20 6.32
CA ILE A 11 11.22 -15.29 5.44
C ILE A 11 10.74 -14.68 4.13
N ARG A 12 11.42 -15.01 3.03
CA ARG A 12 10.99 -14.68 1.67
C ARG A 12 10.31 -15.90 1.06
N CYS A 13 9.07 -15.70 0.63
CA CYS A 13 8.29 -16.66 -0.15
C CYS A 13 8.06 -16.05 -1.54
N GLU A 14 8.33 -16.81 -2.60
CA GLU A 14 8.09 -16.39 -3.97
C GLU A 14 7.27 -17.45 -4.70
N GLY A 15 6.44 -17.02 -5.65
CA GLY A 15 5.58 -17.91 -6.40
C GLY A 15 4.73 -17.17 -7.42
N ALA A 16 3.67 -17.84 -7.87
CA ALA A 16 2.67 -17.28 -8.77
C ALA A 16 1.27 -17.65 -8.32
N LEU A 17 0.30 -16.79 -8.64
CA LEU A 17 -1.11 -17.10 -8.51
C LEU A 17 -1.51 -17.90 -9.75
N GLU A 18 -1.88 -19.16 -9.55
CA GLU A 18 -2.25 -20.08 -10.63
C GLU A 18 -3.77 -20.20 -10.75
N SER A 19 -4.26 -20.28 -11.99
CA SER A 19 -5.69 -20.48 -12.25
C SER A 19 -6.14 -21.88 -11.84
N GLU A 20 -7.15 -21.96 -10.97
CA GLU A 20 -7.85 -23.21 -10.64
C GLU A 20 -8.99 -23.53 -11.63
N ALA A 21 -9.13 -22.78 -12.72
CA ALA A 21 -10.21 -22.98 -13.68
C ALA A 21 -10.17 -24.40 -14.26
N PRO A 22 -11.29 -25.16 -14.27
CA PRO A 22 -11.32 -26.57 -14.69
C PRO A 22 -11.18 -26.76 -16.22
N MET A 23 -10.79 -25.72 -16.95
CA MET A 23 -10.71 -25.72 -18.41
C MET A 23 -9.25 -25.91 -18.83
N HIS A 24 -8.97 -26.99 -19.55
CA HIS A 24 -7.62 -27.46 -19.88
C HIS A 24 -6.69 -26.43 -20.55
N HIS A 25 -7.21 -25.41 -21.24
CA HIS A 25 -6.43 -24.34 -21.83
C HIS A 25 -5.83 -23.34 -20.81
N TYR A 26 -6.31 -23.33 -19.56
CA TYR A 26 -5.84 -22.43 -18.49
C TYR A 26 -5.03 -23.12 -17.40
N VAL A 27 -4.78 -24.43 -17.52
CA VAL A 27 -3.93 -25.17 -16.58
C VAL A 27 -2.51 -24.60 -16.65
N GLY A 28 -1.92 -24.26 -15.49
CA GLY A 28 -0.62 -23.60 -15.42
C GLY A 28 -0.63 -22.11 -15.79
N TYR A 29 -1.79 -21.50 -16.05
CA TYR A 29 -1.88 -20.06 -16.29
C TYR A 29 -1.59 -19.29 -15.00
N GLN A 30 -0.53 -18.46 -15.04
CA GLN A 30 -0.01 -17.71 -13.91
C GLN A 30 -0.09 -16.21 -14.18
N PRO A 31 -1.29 -15.59 -14.09
CA PRO A 31 -1.49 -14.19 -14.44
C PRO A 31 -0.75 -13.20 -13.54
N PHE A 32 -0.35 -13.64 -12.35
CA PHE A 32 0.36 -12.81 -11.38
C PHE A 32 1.48 -13.60 -10.72
N ARG A 33 2.61 -12.94 -10.49
CA ARG A 33 3.68 -13.44 -9.63
C ARG A 33 3.61 -12.74 -8.29
N PHE A 34 4.14 -13.35 -7.24
CA PHE A 34 4.22 -12.70 -5.94
C PHE A 34 5.55 -12.94 -5.23
N VAL A 35 5.91 -11.97 -4.38
CA VAL A 35 6.95 -12.09 -3.37
C VAL A 35 6.38 -11.62 -2.05
N THR A 36 6.36 -12.49 -1.04
CA THR A 36 6.00 -12.15 0.33
C THR A 36 7.24 -12.17 1.21
N ARG A 37 7.51 -11.07 1.90
CA ARG A 37 8.50 -11.02 2.97
C ARG A 37 7.82 -10.90 4.31
N ILE A 38 8.12 -11.85 5.20
CA ILE A 38 7.60 -11.92 6.56
C ILE A 38 8.76 -11.62 7.50
N TYR A 39 8.68 -10.50 8.20
CA TYR A 39 9.66 -10.05 9.18
C TYR A 39 9.15 -10.41 10.58
N ALA A 40 9.99 -11.14 11.32
CA ALA A 40 9.80 -11.44 12.73
C ALA A 40 10.89 -10.73 13.55
N PHE A 41 10.53 -10.20 14.71
CA PHE A 41 11.43 -9.45 15.59
C PHE A 41 11.48 -10.10 16.97
N ALA A 42 12.68 -10.17 17.57
CA ALA A 42 12.86 -10.75 18.89
C ALA A 42 12.04 -9.98 19.94
N GLY A 43 11.30 -10.71 20.79
CA GLY A 43 10.49 -10.13 21.86
C GLY A 43 9.14 -9.55 21.42
N HIS A 44 8.77 -9.64 20.14
CA HIS A 44 7.51 -9.15 19.63
C HIS A 44 6.63 -10.28 19.12
N ALA A 45 5.32 -10.19 19.40
CA ALA A 45 4.32 -11.17 18.95
C ALA A 45 3.69 -10.79 17.60
N PHE A 46 4.07 -9.65 17.01
CA PHE A 46 3.62 -9.26 15.68
C PHE A 46 4.60 -9.69 14.58
N LEU A 47 4.06 -9.90 13.39
CA LEU A 47 4.78 -10.05 12.14
C LEU A 47 4.53 -8.83 11.27
N ARG A 48 5.58 -8.32 10.61
CA ARG A 48 5.44 -7.33 9.53
C ARG A 48 5.50 -8.07 8.20
N VAL A 49 4.53 -7.83 7.33
CA VAL A 49 4.40 -8.52 6.05
C VAL A 49 4.42 -7.51 4.91
N LEU A 50 5.34 -7.70 3.97
CA LEU A 50 5.34 -7.02 2.67
C LEU A 50 4.93 -8.04 1.61
N HIS A 51 3.79 -7.82 0.96
CA HIS A 51 3.30 -8.67 -0.12
C HIS A 51 3.29 -7.90 -1.43
N THR A 52 4.20 -8.27 -2.33
CA THR A 52 4.34 -7.70 -3.67
C THR A 52 3.65 -8.62 -4.66
N VAL A 53 2.78 -8.06 -5.49
CA VAL A 53 2.21 -8.73 -6.67
C VAL A 53 2.75 -8.08 -7.93
N VAL A 54 3.12 -8.90 -8.91
CA VAL A 54 3.62 -8.46 -10.22
C VAL A 54 2.67 -8.96 -11.30
N VAL A 55 2.25 -8.07 -12.19
CA VAL A 55 1.40 -8.39 -13.34
C VAL A 55 2.21 -9.22 -14.35
N ALA A 56 1.75 -10.44 -14.63
CA ALA A 56 2.42 -11.38 -15.53
C ALA A 56 1.50 -11.93 -16.65
N CYS A 57 0.31 -11.36 -16.78
CA CYS A 57 -0.72 -11.68 -17.78
C CYS A 57 -0.75 -10.64 -18.91
N ASP A 58 -1.51 -10.92 -19.97
CA ASP A 58 -1.92 -9.91 -20.95
C ASP A 58 -2.85 -8.88 -20.25
N PRO A 59 -2.42 -7.61 -20.11
CA PRO A 59 -3.19 -6.56 -19.45
C PRO A 59 -4.52 -6.23 -20.14
N ASN A 60 -4.66 -6.53 -21.43
CA ASN A 60 -5.87 -6.27 -22.21
C ASN A 60 -6.97 -7.32 -22.00
N GLN A 61 -6.61 -8.50 -21.50
CA GLN A 61 -7.52 -9.63 -21.35
C GLN A 61 -7.77 -10.01 -19.89
N THR A 62 -6.99 -9.46 -18.96
CA THR A 62 -7.07 -9.82 -17.55
C THR A 62 -7.43 -8.62 -16.69
N GLU A 63 -8.44 -8.82 -15.85
CA GLU A 63 -8.90 -7.84 -14.87
C GLU A 63 -8.92 -8.52 -13.50
N LEU A 64 -8.53 -7.78 -12.46
CA LEU A 64 -8.50 -8.29 -11.10
C LEU A 64 -9.79 -7.89 -10.38
N ARG A 65 -10.52 -8.88 -9.86
CA ARG A 65 -11.72 -8.66 -9.03
C ARG A 65 -11.38 -8.51 -7.55
N GLU A 66 -10.43 -9.31 -7.05
CA GLU A 66 -10.06 -9.31 -5.64
C GLU A 66 -8.62 -9.82 -5.53
N LEU A 67 -7.82 -9.16 -4.69
CA LEU A 67 -6.52 -9.66 -4.24
C LEU A 67 -6.50 -9.64 -2.73
N ALA A 68 -6.25 -10.80 -2.12
CA ALA A 68 -6.32 -10.96 -0.68
C ALA A 68 -5.25 -11.89 -0.13
N VAL A 69 -4.86 -11.64 1.12
CA VAL A 69 -4.12 -12.58 1.96
C VAL A 69 -5.03 -13.00 3.11
N ARG A 70 -5.24 -14.30 3.29
CA ARG A 70 -6.05 -14.84 4.39
C ARG A 70 -5.17 -15.24 5.56
N ILE A 71 -5.53 -14.78 6.76
CA ILE A 71 -4.98 -15.22 8.05
C ILE A 71 -6.02 -16.17 8.66
N PRO A 72 -5.86 -17.49 8.46
CA PRO A 72 -6.84 -18.44 8.94
C PRO A 72 -6.76 -18.62 10.46
N VAL A 73 -7.92 -18.84 11.08
CA VAL A 73 -8.01 -19.34 12.45
C VAL A 73 -8.88 -20.59 12.47
N ALA A 74 -8.61 -21.49 13.42
CA ALA A 74 -9.35 -22.75 13.59
C ALA A 74 -9.84 -22.86 15.05
N TRP A 75 -10.52 -21.82 15.53
CA TRP A 75 -11.08 -21.80 16.88
C TRP A 75 -12.52 -22.31 16.90
N GLY A 76 -12.85 -23.13 17.91
CA GLY A 76 -14.23 -23.45 18.24
C GLY A 76 -14.89 -22.33 19.07
N GLY A 77 -16.18 -22.49 19.35
CA GLY A 77 -16.91 -21.63 20.29
C GLY A 77 -17.25 -20.24 19.73
N LYS A 78 -17.49 -19.30 20.65
CA LYS A 78 -17.88 -17.92 20.30
C LYS A 78 -16.64 -17.10 19.97
N GLN A 79 -16.68 -16.42 18.83
CA GLN A 79 -15.62 -15.52 18.40
C GLN A 79 -16.10 -14.07 18.44
N ARG A 80 -15.25 -13.17 18.93
CA ARG A 80 -15.50 -11.73 19.01
C ARG A 80 -14.68 -11.00 17.95
N TYR A 81 -15.26 -9.96 17.38
CA TYR A 81 -14.56 -9.08 16.45
C TYR A 81 -14.47 -7.66 17.02
N ARG A 82 -13.40 -6.95 16.65
CA ARG A 82 -13.26 -5.49 16.78
C ARG A 82 -12.70 -4.92 15.48
N LEU A 83 -13.23 -3.80 15.01
CA LEU A 83 -12.87 -3.17 13.74
C LEU A 83 -12.67 -1.67 13.95
N GLY A 84 -11.59 -1.12 13.38
CA GLY A 84 -11.29 0.31 13.44
C GLY A 84 -12.06 1.10 12.38
N GLY A 85 -12.98 1.97 12.78
CA GLY A 85 -13.57 3.02 11.93
C GLY A 85 -13.46 4.37 12.64
N ASN A 86 -14.44 5.27 12.45
CA ASN A 86 -14.56 6.51 13.26
C ASN A 86 -14.61 6.25 14.77
N ARG A 87 -15.02 5.04 15.15
CA ARG A 87 -14.96 4.47 16.50
C ARG A 87 -14.61 2.99 16.39
N CYS A 88 -14.21 2.37 17.50
CA CYS A 88 -14.15 0.91 17.57
C CYS A 88 -15.56 0.32 17.39
N MET A 89 -15.72 -0.62 16.47
CA MET A 89 -16.96 -1.38 16.26
C MET A 89 -16.71 -2.83 16.65
N GLU A 90 -17.56 -3.37 17.52
CA GLU A 90 -17.30 -4.66 18.14
C GLU A 90 -18.56 -5.51 18.31
N GLY A 91 -18.38 -6.82 18.42
CA GLY A 91 -19.49 -7.76 18.57
C GLY A 91 -19.04 -9.21 18.61
N VAL A 92 -20.02 -10.11 18.53
CA VAL A 92 -19.81 -11.56 18.41
C VAL A 92 -20.22 -11.97 17.00
N LEU A 93 -19.42 -12.83 16.35
CA LEU A 93 -19.73 -13.39 15.04
C LEU A 93 -20.74 -14.53 15.15
N ASP A 94 -21.86 -14.39 14.47
CA ASP A 94 -22.80 -15.48 14.26
C ASP A 94 -22.30 -16.47 13.19
N GLN A 95 -22.87 -17.68 13.20
CA GLN A 95 -22.52 -18.69 12.20
C GLN A 95 -22.94 -18.25 10.80
N GLY A 96 -22.00 -18.34 9.85
CA GLY A 96 -22.22 -17.92 8.46
C GLY A 96 -22.32 -16.40 8.27
N GLU A 97 -21.88 -15.63 9.26
CA GLU A 97 -21.71 -14.17 9.16
C GLU A 97 -20.31 -13.82 8.67
N ASP A 98 -20.22 -12.80 7.81
CA ASP A 98 -18.98 -12.10 7.50
C ASP A 98 -19.15 -10.59 7.64
N LEU A 99 -18.07 -9.93 8.04
CA LEU A 99 -17.97 -8.47 8.14
C LEU A 99 -16.95 -7.99 7.12
N LEU A 100 -17.25 -6.88 6.44
CA LEU A 100 -16.34 -6.25 5.50
C LEU A 100 -16.20 -4.77 5.81
N LEU A 101 -15.05 -4.38 6.37
CA LEU A 101 -14.63 -2.99 6.49
C LEU A 101 -13.88 -2.62 5.21
N ALA A 102 -14.47 -1.81 4.34
CA ALA A 102 -13.88 -1.41 3.07
C ALA A 102 -13.66 0.10 3.02
N GLN A 103 -12.42 0.53 2.74
CA GLN A 103 -12.16 1.86 2.24
C GLN A 103 -12.45 1.84 0.75
N ARG A 104 -13.56 2.46 0.35
CA ARG A 104 -14.06 2.46 -1.03
C ARG A 104 -13.42 3.56 -1.85
N GLN A 105 -13.28 4.74 -1.26
CA GLN A 105 -12.68 5.94 -1.84
C GLN A 105 -11.71 6.52 -0.80
N ASP A 106 -10.80 7.41 -1.19
CA ASP A 106 -9.87 8.11 -0.27
C ASP A 106 -10.55 8.75 0.97
N ARG A 107 -11.81 9.19 0.83
CA ARG A 107 -12.61 9.83 1.91
C ARG A 107 -13.95 9.14 2.16
N HIS A 108 -14.06 7.84 1.87
CA HIS A 108 -15.24 7.07 2.23
C HIS A 108 -14.92 5.62 2.56
N PHE A 109 -15.26 5.20 3.78
CA PHE A 109 -15.31 3.80 4.17
C PHE A 109 -16.74 3.35 4.48
N ARG A 110 -17.00 2.06 4.31
CA ARG A 110 -18.20 1.39 4.83
C ARG A 110 -17.85 0.11 5.58
N LEU A 111 -18.61 -0.18 6.63
CA LEU A 111 -18.66 -1.49 7.26
C LEU A 111 -19.98 -2.16 6.90
N GLU A 112 -19.87 -3.34 6.29
CA GLU A 112 -21.02 -4.20 6.01
C GLU A 112 -20.97 -5.48 6.84
N ARG A 113 -22.15 -5.91 7.25
CA ARG A 113 -22.42 -7.24 7.80
C ARG A 113 -23.20 -8.04 6.78
N ARG A 114 -22.75 -9.25 6.51
CA ARG A 114 -23.39 -10.17 5.57
C ARG A 114 -23.77 -11.45 6.27
N ARG A 115 -25.01 -11.88 6.05
CA ARG A 115 -25.56 -13.12 6.63
C ARG A 115 -26.70 -13.65 5.77
N GLY A 116 -26.66 -14.93 5.42
CA GLY A 116 -27.75 -15.59 4.68
C GLY A 116 -28.10 -14.89 3.36
N GLY A 117 -27.10 -14.38 2.63
CA GLY A 117 -27.28 -13.66 1.37
C GLY A 117 -27.78 -12.22 1.48
N ARG A 118 -28.00 -11.70 2.70
CA ARG A 118 -28.34 -10.29 2.95
C ARG A 118 -27.10 -9.51 3.36
N SER A 119 -27.00 -8.27 2.90
CA SER A 119 -25.97 -7.30 3.32
C SER A 119 -26.64 -6.14 4.05
N GLU A 120 -26.11 -5.79 5.22
CA GLU A 120 -26.54 -4.67 6.05
C GLU A 120 -25.36 -3.73 6.29
N ARG A 121 -25.54 -2.42 6.06
CA ARG A 121 -24.52 -1.43 6.37
C ARG A 121 -24.58 -1.08 7.86
N MET A 122 -23.50 -1.36 8.58
CA MET A 122 -23.41 -1.10 10.02
C MET A 122 -22.85 0.29 10.35
N ALA A 123 -21.92 0.78 9.52
CA ALA A 123 -21.27 2.07 9.71
C ALA A 123 -20.68 2.59 8.40
N GLU A 124 -20.44 3.90 8.35
CA GLU A 124 -19.67 4.57 7.31
C GLU A 124 -19.00 5.82 7.89
N GLY A 125 -18.04 6.36 7.16
CA GLY A 125 -17.29 7.57 7.53
C GLY A 125 -16.21 7.89 6.51
N GLU A 126 -15.29 8.78 6.85
CA GLU A 126 -14.30 9.25 5.88
C GLU A 126 -13.11 8.30 5.73
N ARG A 127 -12.53 7.86 6.85
CA ARG A 127 -11.36 6.96 6.84
C ARG A 127 -11.56 5.79 7.79
N ALA A 128 -11.39 4.58 7.27
CA ALA A 128 -11.31 3.39 8.08
C ALA A 128 -10.07 3.48 8.98
N GLY A 129 -10.16 2.91 10.18
CA GLY A 129 -9.05 2.83 11.12
C GLY A 129 -7.94 1.88 10.67
N GLY A 130 -8.11 1.13 9.59
CA GLY A 130 -7.04 0.31 8.99
C GLY A 130 -6.72 -0.97 9.76
N TRP A 131 -7.53 -1.39 10.74
CA TRP A 131 -7.24 -2.59 11.52
C TRP A 131 -8.50 -3.40 11.88
N ALA A 132 -8.28 -4.69 12.14
CA ALA A 132 -9.28 -5.63 12.64
C ALA A 132 -8.69 -6.56 13.69
N VAL A 133 -9.55 -7.06 14.56
CA VAL A 133 -9.23 -8.09 15.56
C VAL A 133 -10.29 -9.17 15.48
N LEU A 134 -9.84 -10.42 15.51
CA LEU A 134 -10.66 -11.60 15.73
C LEU A 134 -10.14 -12.34 16.96
N GLU A 135 -11.03 -12.72 17.86
CA GLU A 135 -10.68 -13.27 19.16
C GLU A 135 -11.55 -14.48 19.50
N GLY A 136 -10.91 -15.56 19.97
CA GLY A 136 -11.55 -16.73 20.55
C GLY A 136 -11.49 -16.73 22.08
N GLU A 137 -11.65 -17.90 22.69
CA GLU A 137 -11.70 -18.02 24.16
C GLU A 137 -10.34 -17.81 24.85
N GLU A 138 -9.24 -18.23 24.20
CA GLU A 138 -7.89 -18.21 24.80
C GLU A 138 -6.93 -17.20 24.16
N ALA A 139 -7.12 -16.91 22.87
CA ALA A 139 -6.20 -16.10 22.07
C ALA A 139 -6.94 -15.28 21.01
N GLY A 140 -6.23 -14.31 20.44
CA GLY A 140 -6.72 -13.49 19.35
C GLY A 140 -5.64 -13.19 18.33
N VAL A 141 -6.10 -12.75 17.16
CA VAL A 141 -5.28 -12.28 16.05
C VAL A 141 -5.79 -10.92 15.61
N GLY A 142 -4.85 -10.00 15.44
CA GLY A 142 -5.07 -8.66 14.94
C GLY A 142 -4.39 -8.48 13.59
N VAL A 143 -4.97 -7.65 12.73
CA VAL A 143 -4.33 -7.17 11.51
C VAL A 143 -4.37 -5.65 11.48
N ALA A 144 -3.26 -5.03 11.06
CA ALA A 144 -3.18 -3.62 10.69
C ALA A 144 -2.73 -3.51 9.23
N LEU A 145 -3.56 -2.96 8.36
CA LEU A 145 -3.29 -2.75 6.93
C LEU A 145 -2.85 -1.31 6.69
N ARG A 146 -1.56 -1.12 6.43
CA ARG A 146 -0.99 0.21 6.21
C ARG A 146 -1.49 0.79 4.88
N TYR A 147 -1.68 2.10 4.86
CA TYR A 147 -2.16 2.86 3.70
C TYR A 147 -3.52 2.39 3.15
N MET A 148 -4.39 1.83 4.00
CA MET A 148 -5.72 1.38 3.59
C MET A 148 -6.56 2.51 2.98
N ALA A 149 -6.41 3.74 3.49
CA ALA A 149 -7.15 4.89 2.99
C ALA A 149 -6.54 5.48 1.72
N GLU A 150 -5.22 5.62 1.72
CA GLU A 150 -4.44 6.22 0.66
C GLU A 150 -4.39 5.35 -0.61
N GLU A 151 -4.33 4.02 -0.45
CA GLU A 151 -4.23 3.06 -1.56
C GLU A 151 -5.57 2.37 -1.87
N TYR A 152 -6.69 3.07 -1.68
CA TYR A 152 -8.03 2.53 -1.94
C TYR A 152 -8.18 2.01 -3.40
N PRO A 153 -9.08 1.04 -3.66
CA PRO A 153 -9.97 0.40 -2.71
C PRO A 153 -9.32 -0.81 -2.01
N LYS A 154 -9.33 -0.77 -0.68
CA LYS A 154 -8.81 -1.83 0.20
C LYS A 154 -9.85 -2.22 1.25
N ALA A 155 -9.75 -3.45 1.75
CA ALA A 155 -10.69 -3.92 2.76
C ALA A 155 -10.07 -4.89 3.76
N ILE A 156 -10.69 -5.00 4.93
CA ILE A 156 -10.44 -6.07 5.89
C ILE A 156 -11.75 -6.81 6.11
N GLY A 157 -11.76 -8.11 5.78
CA GLY A 157 -12.88 -9.00 6.01
C GLY A 157 -12.66 -9.85 7.27
N VAL A 158 -13.71 -10.12 8.03
CA VAL A 158 -13.66 -10.98 9.21
C VAL A 158 -14.81 -11.98 9.16
N ASP A 159 -14.49 -13.26 9.31
CA ASP A 159 -15.43 -14.38 9.41
C ASP A 159 -14.96 -15.37 10.50
N GLN A 160 -15.77 -16.40 10.81
CA GLN A 160 -15.42 -17.39 11.85
C GLN A 160 -14.16 -18.22 11.55
N GLY A 161 -13.69 -18.20 10.29
CA GLY A 161 -12.48 -18.88 9.85
C GLY A 161 -11.27 -17.96 9.72
N GLY A 162 -11.35 -16.68 10.08
CA GLY A 162 -10.18 -15.79 10.12
C GLY A 162 -10.41 -14.36 9.61
N ILE A 163 -9.28 -13.72 9.29
CA ILE A 163 -9.23 -12.36 8.75
C ILE A 163 -8.74 -12.42 7.30
N ASN A 164 -9.44 -11.77 6.39
CA ASN A 164 -9.02 -11.58 5.00
C ASN A 164 -8.51 -10.14 4.84
N VAL A 165 -7.25 -9.98 4.45
CA VAL A 165 -6.64 -8.69 4.12
C VAL A 165 -6.75 -8.48 2.63
N PHE A 166 -7.75 -7.70 2.20
CA PHE A 166 -7.94 -7.39 0.79
C PHE A 166 -7.05 -6.23 0.40
N LEU A 167 -5.95 -6.57 -0.28
CA LEU A 167 -5.01 -5.62 -0.86
C LEU A 167 -5.65 -4.89 -2.05
N TRP A 168 -6.63 -5.52 -2.69
CA TRP A 168 -7.53 -4.86 -3.63
C TRP A 168 -8.93 -5.47 -3.51
N LYS A 169 -9.94 -4.64 -3.23
CA LYS A 169 -11.36 -5.04 -3.29
C LYS A 169 -12.25 -3.82 -3.35
N ASP A 170 -12.90 -3.61 -4.49
CA ASP A 170 -13.99 -2.65 -4.61
C ASP A 170 -15.29 -3.23 -4.04
N PRO A 171 -15.88 -2.65 -2.97
CA PRO A 171 -17.11 -3.16 -2.38
C PRO A 171 -18.36 -2.98 -3.27
N ASP A 172 -18.25 -2.26 -4.39
CA ASP A 172 -19.32 -2.10 -5.38
C ASP A 172 -19.13 -3.00 -6.61
N GLY A 173 -18.11 -3.87 -6.61
CA GLY A 173 -17.87 -4.83 -7.68
C GLY A 173 -17.13 -4.26 -8.90
N GLY A 174 -16.48 -3.10 -8.74
CA GLY A 174 -15.48 -2.64 -9.70
C GLY A 174 -14.38 -3.68 -9.94
N ARG A 175 -13.63 -3.49 -11.03
CA ARG A 175 -12.48 -4.34 -11.39
C ARG A 175 -11.24 -3.47 -11.60
N LEU A 176 -10.08 -4.00 -11.25
CA LEU A 176 -8.81 -3.36 -11.55
C LEU A 176 -8.39 -3.75 -12.95
N HIS A 177 -8.21 -2.75 -13.80
CA HIS A 177 -7.74 -2.91 -15.17
C HIS A 177 -6.27 -2.49 -15.24
N PHE A 178 -5.47 -3.25 -15.98
CA PHE A 178 -4.06 -2.96 -16.22
C PHE A 178 -3.79 -2.44 -17.63
N ARG A 179 -4.75 -2.63 -18.54
CA ARG A 179 -4.68 -2.14 -19.92
C ARG A 179 -4.48 -0.63 -19.99
N ARG A 180 -3.93 -0.19 -21.11
CA ARG A 180 -3.89 1.22 -21.48
C ARG A 180 -5.29 1.83 -21.53
N TYR A 181 -5.39 3.11 -21.22
CA TYR A 181 -6.64 3.86 -21.29
C TYR A 181 -7.06 4.19 -22.73
N ALA A 182 -6.14 4.14 -23.70
CA ALA A 182 -6.38 4.36 -25.12
C ALA A 182 -5.49 3.44 -25.96
N GLU A 183 -6.03 2.93 -27.08
CA GLU A 183 -5.26 2.15 -28.07
C GLU A 183 -4.40 3.07 -28.95
N ASP A 184 -4.92 4.24 -29.29
CA ASP A 184 -4.19 5.25 -30.05
C ASP A 184 -3.07 5.83 -29.18
N VAL A 185 -1.82 5.55 -29.56
CA VAL A 185 -0.66 6.17 -28.93
C VAL A 185 -0.60 7.64 -29.37
N ALA A 186 -0.83 8.55 -28.42
CA ALA A 186 -0.68 9.98 -28.63
C ALA A 186 0.82 10.34 -28.69
N TRP A 187 1.47 10.07 -29.82
CA TRP A 187 2.92 10.31 -30.00
C TRP A 187 3.37 11.73 -29.69
N HIS A 188 2.51 12.71 -29.97
CA HIS A 188 2.74 14.13 -29.68
C HIS A 188 2.70 14.43 -28.17
N GLU A 189 2.09 13.55 -27.38
CA GLU A 189 2.05 13.61 -25.93
C GLU A 189 3.12 12.71 -25.29
N GLY A 190 4.05 12.15 -26.07
CA GLY A 190 5.20 11.39 -25.55
C GLY A 190 4.86 10.07 -24.90
N GLU A 191 3.69 9.49 -25.18
CA GLU A 191 3.29 8.19 -24.64
C GLU A 191 4.20 7.05 -25.13
N GLY A 192 4.68 6.22 -24.20
CA GLY A 192 5.47 5.04 -24.54
C GLY A 192 4.63 3.97 -25.23
N VAL A 193 4.97 3.56 -26.45
CA VAL A 193 4.21 2.59 -27.28
C VAL A 193 4.05 1.22 -26.62
N TYR A 194 4.96 0.90 -25.72
CA TYR A 194 5.08 -0.44 -25.16
C TYR A 194 4.80 -0.51 -23.67
N SER A 195 4.37 0.61 -23.07
CA SER A 195 3.89 0.65 -21.70
C SER A 195 2.42 0.21 -21.72
N ASP A 196 2.16 -1.05 -21.39
CA ASP A 196 0.82 -1.66 -21.43
C ASP A 196 0.35 -2.22 -20.08
N GLY A 197 1.10 -1.96 -19.00
CA GLY A 197 0.83 -2.44 -17.65
C GLY A 197 1.43 -3.82 -17.32
N LEU A 198 2.04 -4.50 -18.30
CA LEU A 198 2.75 -5.75 -18.05
C LEU A 198 4.00 -5.49 -17.22
N GLY A 199 4.17 -6.26 -16.15
CA GLY A 199 5.32 -6.13 -15.26
C GLY A 199 5.21 -5.05 -14.20
N THR A 200 4.15 -4.23 -14.21
CA THR A 200 3.80 -3.35 -13.08
C THR A 200 3.65 -4.20 -11.81
N ALA A 201 4.14 -3.69 -10.68
CA ALA A 201 4.00 -4.31 -9.38
C ALA A 201 3.24 -3.42 -8.40
N LYS A 202 2.82 -4.02 -7.29
CA LYS A 202 2.40 -3.29 -6.10
C LYS A 202 2.75 -4.06 -4.84
N THR A 203 3.48 -3.43 -3.94
CA THR A 203 3.78 -3.93 -2.61
C THR A 203 2.78 -3.34 -1.61
N SER A 204 2.03 -4.21 -0.93
CA SER A 204 1.22 -3.82 0.22
C SER A 204 1.87 -4.24 1.53
N GLU A 205 1.75 -3.39 2.54
CA GLU A 205 2.29 -3.63 3.88
C GLU A 205 1.16 -3.82 4.89
N PHE A 206 1.24 -4.90 5.67
CA PHE A 206 0.35 -5.13 6.78
C PHE A 206 1.06 -5.86 7.91
N PHE A 207 0.45 -5.82 9.09
CA PHE A 207 0.96 -6.46 10.29
C PHE A 207 -0.04 -7.51 10.77
N ILE A 208 0.48 -8.57 11.37
CA ILE A 208 -0.32 -9.59 12.05
C ILE A 208 0.13 -9.61 13.51
N ASP A 209 -0.73 -9.26 14.46
CA ASP A 209 -0.44 -9.28 15.90
C ASP A 209 -1.13 -10.49 16.54
N TYR A 210 -0.36 -11.34 17.24
CA TYR A 210 -0.92 -12.46 18.00
C TYR A 210 -0.92 -12.11 19.49
N PHE A 211 -2.01 -12.40 20.19
CA PHE A 211 -2.12 -12.07 21.60
C PHE A 211 -2.95 -13.08 22.39
N GLN A 212 -2.69 -13.15 23.69
CA GLN A 212 -3.50 -13.93 24.62
C GLN A 212 -4.73 -13.13 25.05
N ARG A 213 -5.83 -13.82 25.39
CA ARG A 213 -7.12 -13.21 25.76
C ARG A 213 -7.01 -12.17 26.88
N ASN A 214 -6.10 -12.35 27.84
CA ASN A 214 -5.86 -11.41 28.94
C ASN A 214 -5.26 -10.05 28.51
N THR A 215 -4.70 -9.96 27.31
CA THR A 215 -4.10 -8.74 26.73
C THR A 215 -4.92 -8.19 25.56
N SER A 216 -6.18 -8.64 25.42
CA SER A 216 -7.05 -8.30 24.30
C SER A 216 -7.37 -6.83 24.20
N GLU A 217 -7.57 -6.14 25.33
CA GLU A 217 -8.01 -4.75 25.37
C GLU A 217 -6.96 -3.79 24.80
N GLU A 218 -5.69 -4.17 24.83
CA GLU A 218 -4.59 -3.40 24.28
C GLU A 218 -4.43 -3.57 22.75
N ALA A 219 -5.03 -4.61 22.15
CA ALA A 219 -4.83 -4.96 20.75
C ALA A 219 -5.20 -3.81 19.78
N PRO A 220 -6.35 -3.10 19.92
CA PRO A 220 -6.66 -1.95 19.08
C PRO A 220 -5.57 -0.87 19.09
N GLN A 221 -5.01 -0.56 20.26
CA GLN A 221 -3.97 0.47 20.40
C GLN A 221 -2.65 0.00 19.77
N ARG A 222 -2.26 -1.26 19.99
CA ARG A 222 -1.06 -1.84 19.36
C ARG A 222 -1.17 -1.84 17.83
N LEU A 223 -2.29 -2.30 17.29
CA LEU A 223 -2.54 -2.31 15.84
C LEU A 223 -2.55 -0.91 15.24
N THR A 224 -3.16 0.06 15.93
CA THR A 224 -3.13 1.47 15.51
C THR A 224 -1.70 2.00 15.46
N ALA A 225 -0.86 1.69 16.45
CA ALA A 225 0.54 2.09 16.44
C ALA A 225 1.35 1.44 15.31
N LEU A 226 1.02 0.21 14.91
CA LEU A 226 1.69 -0.48 13.80
C LEU A 226 1.41 0.17 12.43
N LEU A 227 0.29 0.87 12.26
CA LEU A 227 0.00 1.63 11.03
C LEU A 227 1.00 2.79 10.84
N ASP A 228 1.50 3.33 11.95
CA ASP A 228 2.53 4.36 11.97
C ASP A 228 3.91 3.76 12.29
N TRP A 229 4.31 2.76 11.49
CA TRP A 229 5.55 2.01 11.70
C TRP A 229 6.76 2.95 11.87
N PRO A 230 7.60 2.75 12.90
CA PRO A 230 8.72 3.65 13.20
C PRO A 230 9.74 3.68 12.06
N HIS A 231 10.30 4.87 11.84
CA HIS A 231 11.39 5.11 10.92
C HIS A 231 12.70 5.34 11.68
N VAL A 232 13.83 5.18 11.00
CA VAL A 232 15.16 5.40 11.58
C VAL A 232 15.29 6.89 11.91
N ALA A 233 15.75 7.26 13.11
CA ALA A 233 16.12 8.66 13.36
C ALA A 233 17.50 8.94 12.76
N VAL A 234 17.66 10.12 12.15
CA VAL A 234 18.96 10.54 11.58
C VAL A 234 19.53 11.74 12.34
N ASP A 235 20.84 11.76 12.49
CA ASP A 235 21.60 12.95 12.87
C ASP A 235 22.05 13.63 11.57
N PRO A 236 21.50 14.80 11.20
CA PRO A 236 21.85 15.48 9.97
C PRO A 236 23.34 15.85 9.86
N GLY A 237 23.98 16.19 10.98
CA GLY A 237 25.39 16.54 11.02
C GLY A 237 26.27 15.34 10.68
N TRP A 238 25.95 14.18 11.26
CA TRP A 238 26.63 12.93 10.92
C TRP A 238 26.40 12.52 9.46
N MET A 239 25.15 12.60 8.97
CA MET A 239 24.81 12.21 7.62
C MET A 239 25.52 13.09 6.57
N ALA A 240 25.61 14.40 6.82
CA ALA A 240 26.37 15.31 5.95
C ALA A 240 27.88 15.05 6.02
N HIS A 241 28.41 14.77 7.22
CA HIS A 241 29.85 14.55 7.42
C HIS A 241 30.38 13.27 6.75
N CYS A 242 29.60 12.19 6.74
CA CYS A 242 30.07 10.91 6.21
C CYS A 242 29.99 10.78 4.68
N GLU A 243 29.29 11.68 3.98
CA GLU A 243 29.18 11.77 2.51
C GLU A 243 28.68 10.51 1.78
N VAL A 244 28.20 9.48 2.51
CA VAL A 244 27.78 8.19 1.92
C VAL A 244 26.56 8.29 1.01
N ALA A 245 25.73 9.32 1.21
CA ALA A 245 24.55 9.62 0.40
C ALA A 245 24.81 10.77 -0.60
N GLY A 246 26.07 11.08 -0.88
CA GLY A 246 26.47 12.28 -1.62
C GLY A 246 26.66 13.50 -0.74
N GLY A 247 27.28 14.55 -1.29
CA GLY A 247 27.56 15.79 -0.56
C GLY A 247 26.33 16.70 -0.48
N PHE A 248 25.92 17.06 0.73
CA PHE A 248 24.86 18.05 1.00
C PHE A 248 25.16 18.87 2.26
N ALA A 249 24.56 20.06 2.35
CA ALA A 249 24.67 20.90 3.54
C ALA A 249 23.53 20.61 4.52
N VAL A 250 23.83 20.52 5.81
CA VAL A 250 22.81 20.45 6.88
C VAL A 250 21.86 21.64 6.77
N ARG A 251 20.58 21.44 7.10
CA ARG A 251 19.59 22.52 7.17
C ARG A 251 19.99 23.55 8.24
N THR A 252 20.30 24.78 7.83
CA THR A 252 20.75 25.85 8.74
C THR A 252 19.97 27.14 8.52
N VAL A 253 18.86 27.30 9.24
CA VAL A 253 17.95 28.44 9.07
C VAL A 253 18.61 29.78 9.43
N ASP A 254 19.50 29.79 10.41
CA ASP A 254 20.18 31.03 10.86
C ASP A 254 21.18 31.56 9.81
N ALA A 255 21.80 30.67 9.04
CA ALA A 255 22.79 31.03 8.02
C ALA A 255 22.16 31.29 6.65
N PHE A 256 21.18 30.46 6.24
CA PHE A 256 20.58 30.51 4.90
C PHE A 256 19.04 30.56 4.93
N PRO A 257 18.43 31.54 5.63
CA PRO A 257 16.99 31.54 5.89
C PRO A 257 16.13 31.57 4.62
N HIS A 258 16.59 32.20 3.53
CA HIS A 258 15.83 32.23 2.27
C HIS A 258 15.88 30.89 1.53
N SER A 259 17.05 30.27 1.45
CA SER A 259 17.22 28.96 0.81
C SER A 259 16.44 27.87 1.54
N GLU A 260 16.50 27.85 2.88
CA GLU A 260 15.74 26.85 3.66
C GLU A 260 14.23 27.04 3.49
N ARG A 261 13.74 28.28 3.45
CA ARG A 261 12.32 28.56 3.16
C ARG A 261 11.90 28.08 1.76
N MET A 262 12.76 28.24 0.77
CA MET A 262 12.46 27.79 -0.60
C MET A 262 12.44 26.26 -0.69
N LEU A 263 13.41 25.57 -0.09
CA LEU A 263 13.48 24.10 -0.09
C LEU A 263 12.31 23.48 0.68
N ASP A 264 12.05 23.95 1.91
CA ASP A 264 10.90 23.48 2.69
C ASP A 264 9.58 23.85 1.98
N GLY A 265 9.47 25.07 1.45
CA GLY A 265 8.26 25.57 0.81
C GLY A 265 7.86 24.79 -0.43
N PHE A 266 8.82 24.32 -1.24
CA PHE A 266 8.53 23.47 -2.39
C PHE A 266 8.00 22.10 -1.96
N LEU A 267 8.59 21.47 -0.94
CA LEU A 267 8.12 20.17 -0.44
C LEU A 267 6.79 20.28 0.32
N ASP A 268 6.57 21.38 1.05
CA ASP A 268 5.28 21.67 1.68
C ASP A 268 4.19 21.87 0.61
N TRP A 269 4.50 22.57 -0.48
CA TRP A 269 3.58 22.70 -1.62
C TRP A 269 3.28 21.35 -2.28
N MET A 270 4.31 20.50 -2.48
CA MET A 270 4.12 19.17 -3.05
C MET A 270 3.24 18.29 -2.17
N ALA A 271 3.54 18.18 -0.87
CA ALA A 271 2.77 17.41 0.09
C ALA A 271 1.31 17.89 0.16
N ARG A 272 1.10 19.21 0.15
CA ARG A 272 -0.24 19.81 0.13
C ARG A 272 -0.97 19.53 -1.18
N SER A 273 -0.28 19.54 -2.32
CA SER A 273 -0.88 19.24 -3.63
C SER A 273 -1.41 17.81 -3.69
N ILE A 274 -0.68 16.83 -3.13
CA ILE A 274 -1.17 15.45 -3.01
C ILE A 274 -2.49 15.41 -2.23
N GLU A 275 -2.57 16.11 -1.09
CA GLU A 275 -3.77 16.12 -0.26
C GLU A 275 -4.95 16.83 -0.93
N VAL A 276 -4.73 18.04 -1.47
CA VAL A 276 -5.79 18.87 -2.06
C VAL A 276 -6.35 18.24 -3.33
N ASN A 277 -5.49 17.71 -4.18
CA ASN A 277 -5.88 17.10 -5.45
C ASN A 277 -6.17 15.60 -5.32
N ARG A 278 -6.02 15.04 -4.12
CA ARG A 278 -6.38 13.65 -3.79
C ARG A 278 -5.66 12.65 -4.68
N TRP A 279 -4.35 12.82 -4.83
CA TRP A 279 -3.47 11.89 -5.56
C TRP A 279 -3.26 10.61 -4.73
N CYS A 280 -4.35 9.87 -4.58
CA CYS A 280 -4.50 8.65 -3.80
C CYS A 280 -5.14 7.60 -4.72
N GLY A 281 -4.87 6.34 -4.45
CA GLY A 281 -5.36 5.22 -5.26
C GLY A 281 -4.40 4.05 -5.18
N PHE A 282 -4.89 2.87 -5.56
CA PHE A 282 -4.13 1.62 -5.46
C PHE A 282 -2.77 1.70 -6.17
N PHE A 283 -2.75 2.26 -7.39
CA PHE A 283 -1.51 2.53 -8.11
C PHE A 283 -1.01 3.97 -7.91
N ASP A 284 -1.90 4.94 -7.70
CA ASP A 284 -1.54 6.35 -7.77
C ASP A 284 -0.83 6.88 -6.51
N TRP A 285 -1.14 6.34 -5.33
CA TRP A 285 -0.57 6.84 -4.08
C TRP A 285 0.96 6.75 -4.07
N GLY A 286 1.58 7.89 -3.85
CA GLY A 286 3.03 8.07 -3.81
C GLY A 286 3.59 8.87 -4.98
N ASP A 287 2.87 9.05 -6.09
CA ASP A 287 3.33 9.93 -7.17
C ASP A 287 2.64 11.31 -7.17
N VAL A 288 3.11 12.19 -8.05
CA VAL A 288 2.62 13.56 -8.24
C VAL A 288 2.35 13.84 -9.70
N LEU A 289 1.35 14.69 -9.99
CA LEU A 289 1.17 15.22 -11.34
C LEU A 289 2.10 16.39 -11.59
N VAL A 290 2.58 16.56 -12.83
CA VAL A 290 3.65 17.52 -13.14
C VAL A 290 3.17 18.78 -13.87
N THR A 291 2.03 18.75 -14.56
CA THR A 291 1.57 19.86 -15.39
C THR A 291 0.18 20.34 -15.03
N TRP A 292 0.06 21.62 -14.68
CA TRP A 292 -1.22 22.31 -14.56
C TRP A 292 -1.71 22.79 -15.93
N GLU A 293 -2.98 22.57 -16.24
CA GLU A 293 -3.60 23.03 -17.48
C GLU A 293 -4.60 24.15 -17.20
N GLU A 294 -4.22 25.39 -17.55
CA GLU A 294 -5.05 26.57 -17.31
C GLU A 294 -6.42 26.52 -18.00
N SER A 295 -6.51 25.86 -19.16
CA SER A 295 -7.77 25.77 -19.92
C SER A 295 -8.83 24.91 -19.24
N THR A 296 -8.41 23.89 -18.49
CA THR A 296 -9.31 23.01 -17.72
C THR A 296 -9.37 23.41 -16.25
N GLY A 297 -8.39 24.18 -15.77
CA GLY A 297 -8.29 24.55 -14.36
C GLY A 297 -8.00 23.33 -13.49
N ASP A 298 -7.26 22.35 -14.03
CA ASP A 298 -6.91 21.11 -13.35
C ASP A 298 -5.52 20.62 -13.78
N TRP A 299 -4.99 19.64 -13.06
CA TRP A 299 -3.77 18.94 -13.44
C TRP A 299 -4.03 17.99 -14.60
N ARG A 300 -3.08 17.95 -15.54
CA ARG A 300 -3.07 16.91 -16.57
C ARG A 300 -2.90 15.56 -15.91
N PHE A 301 -3.66 14.57 -16.38
CA PHE A 301 -3.66 13.21 -15.82
C PHE A 301 -3.34 12.13 -16.86
N ARG A 302 -3.20 12.50 -18.14
CA ARG A 302 -2.89 11.61 -19.27
C ARG A 302 -1.69 12.11 -20.06
N GLY A 303 -1.07 11.19 -20.81
CA GLY A 303 0.13 11.45 -21.58
C GLY A 303 1.37 11.70 -20.71
N ARG A 304 2.47 12.08 -21.34
CA ARG A 304 3.76 12.39 -20.68
C ARG A 304 3.66 13.46 -19.60
N TRP A 305 2.72 14.38 -19.75
CA TRP A 305 2.58 15.54 -18.86
C TRP A 305 1.67 15.27 -17.65
N GLY A 306 1.23 14.01 -17.47
CA GLY A 306 0.41 13.56 -16.36
C GLY A 306 1.24 13.27 -15.11
N TRP A 307 1.31 11.98 -14.76
CA TRP A 307 2.12 11.44 -13.65
C TRP A 307 3.61 11.71 -13.86
N CYS A 308 4.33 11.98 -12.78
CA CYS A 308 5.73 12.38 -12.82
C CYS A 308 6.63 11.21 -13.18
N ASN A 309 6.33 10.03 -12.66
CA ASN A 309 7.15 8.83 -12.81
C ASN A 309 8.63 9.11 -12.51
N SER A 310 8.88 9.98 -11.52
CA SER A 310 10.21 10.45 -11.13
C SER A 310 11.01 11.23 -12.19
N GLU A 311 10.38 11.83 -13.20
CA GLU A 311 11.04 12.78 -14.10
C GLU A 311 11.67 13.93 -13.29
N TRP A 312 12.96 14.20 -13.52
CA TRP A 312 13.79 15.15 -12.74
C TRP A 312 14.00 14.79 -11.26
N ASP A 313 13.66 13.57 -10.86
CA ASP A 313 13.92 12.95 -9.55
C ASP A 313 13.53 13.81 -8.33
N PRO A 314 12.25 14.22 -8.20
CA PRO A 314 11.78 14.94 -7.02
C PRO A 314 11.99 14.14 -5.73
N ARG A 315 11.95 12.80 -5.82
CA ARG A 315 12.16 11.87 -4.69
C ARG A 315 13.54 12.04 -4.08
N HIS A 316 14.58 12.14 -4.89
CA HIS A 316 15.93 12.42 -4.39
C HIS A 316 15.96 13.73 -3.61
N GLY A 317 15.31 14.79 -4.10
CA GLY A 317 15.15 16.05 -3.36
C GLY A 317 14.49 15.86 -1.99
N VAL A 318 13.41 15.07 -1.91
CA VAL A 318 12.73 14.75 -0.64
C VAL A 318 13.64 14.00 0.33
N TRP A 319 14.33 12.95 -0.14
CA TRP A 319 15.25 12.17 0.69
C TRP A 319 16.44 12.99 1.19
N ILE A 320 17.02 13.83 0.33
CA ILE A 320 18.08 14.75 0.75
C ILE A 320 17.54 15.72 1.80
N GLN A 321 16.34 16.28 1.64
CA GLN A 321 15.78 17.18 2.66
C GLN A 321 15.50 16.47 3.98
N TYR A 322 15.11 15.19 3.97
CA TYR A 322 15.03 14.36 5.16
C TYR A 322 16.41 14.21 5.84
N LEU A 323 17.46 13.84 5.09
CA LEU A 323 18.82 13.72 5.65
C LEU A 323 19.36 15.06 6.19
N ARG A 324 19.02 16.18 5.54
CA ARG A 324 19.42 17.53 5.96
C ARG A 324 18.76 18.01 7.24
N SER A 325 17.57 17.52 7.57
CA SER A 325 16.72 18.09 8.62
C SER A 325 16.31 17.10 9.72
N GLY A 326 16.35 15.80 9.45
CA GLY A 326 15.79 14.75 10.31
C GLY A 326 14.27 14.80 10.44
N ALA A 327 13.56 15.61 9.64
CA ALA A 327 12.13 15.79 9.80
C ALA A 327 11.34 14.59 9.28
N GLU A 328 10.61 13.90 10.16
CA GLU A 328 9.79 12.72 9.86
C GLU A 328 8.87 12.91 8.64
N ARG A 329 8.25 14.07 8.49
CA ARG A 329 7.31 14.31 7.37
C ARG A 329 7.97 14.10 5.99
N TRP A 330 9.26 14.38 5.86
CA TRP A 330 10.02 14.15 4.64
C TRP A 330 10.38 12.67 4.46
N PHE A 331 10.62 11.95 5.55
CA PHE A 331 10.71 10.49 5.49
C PHE A 331 9.41 9.88 4.97
N ARG A 332 8.25 10.31 5.49
CA ARG A 332 6.94 9.76 5.10
C ARG A 332 6.62 10.04 3.63
N LEU A 333 6.87 11.27 3.16
CA LEU A 333 6.71 11.61 1.75
C LEU A 333 7.67 10.81 0.87
N GLY A 334 8.95 10.77 1.22
CA GLY A 334 9.97 10.02 0.49
C GLY A 334 9.67 8.52 0.43
N GLU A 335 9.19 7.92 1.53
CA GLU A 335 8.77 6.53 1.58
C GLU A 335 7.62 6.24 0.62
N ALA A 336 6.56 7.06 0.61
CA ALA A 336 5.44 6.90 -0.29
C ALA A 336 5.88 6.97 -1.76
N MET A 337 6.66 7.99 -2.13
CA MET A 337 7.14 8.15 -3.50
C MET A 337 8.12 7.06 -3.94
N THR A 338 8.96 6.57 -3.02
CA THR A 338 9.89 5.48 -3.32
C THR A 338 9.14 4.19 -3.56
N ARG A 339 8.14 3.88 -2.74
CA ARG A 339 7.31 2.67 -2.91
C ARG A 339 6.55 2.69 -4.22
N HIS A 340 5.95 3.82 -4.56
CA HIS A 340 5.26 3.97 -5.84
C HIS A 340 6.22 3.68 -7.00
N SER A 341 7.31 4.42 -7.11
CA SER A 341 8.14 4.31 -8.30
C SER A 341 8.94 3.00 -8.38
N MET A 342 9.32 2.41 -7.24
CA MET A 342 9.98 1.10 -7.21
C MET A 342 9.06 -0.07 -7.58
N ASP A 343 7.74 0.12 -7.54
CA ASP A 343 6.74 -0.92 -7.85
C ASP A 343 5.98 -0.63 -9.15
N VAL A 344 5.36 0.55 -9.22
CA VAL A 344 4.39 0.94 -10.27
C VAL A 344 5.10 1.46 -11.50
N ASP A 345 6.06 2.36 -11.31
CA ASP A 345 6.83 2.95 -12.42
C ASP A 345 7.94 2.05 -12.92
N THR A 346 8.22 0.91 -12.28
CA THR A 346 9.31 0.02 -12.66
C THR A 346 8.78 -1.26 -13.28
N CYS A 347 9.35 -1.71 -14.39
CA CYS A 347 9.02 -3.01 -14.96
C CYS A 347 9.68 -4.15 -14.18
N HIS A 348 8.90 -5.10 -13.68
CA HIS A 348 9.42 -6.26 -12.93
C HIS A 348 9.33 -7.58 -13.68
N TYR A 349 8.62 -7.61 -14.81
CA TYR A 349 8.44 -8.82 -15.59
C TYR A 349 8.11 -8.50 -17.05
N HIS A 350 8.83 -9.11 -17.98
CA HIS A 350 8.46 -9.10 -19.38
C HIS A 350 8.96 -10.39 -20.07
N PRO A 351 8.08 -11.22 -20.65
CA PRO A 351 8.48 -12.53 -21.19
C PRO A 351 9.29 -12.42 -22.48
N LEU A 352 8.95 -11.46 -23.36
CA LEU A 352 9.62 -11.28 -24.65
C LEU A 352 10.79 -10.27 -24.63
N ARG A 353 10.85 -9.39 -23.62
CA ARG A 353 11.82 -8.29 -23.49
C ARG A 353 12.37 -8.22 -22.06
N PRO A 354 13.03 -9.29 -21.57
CA PRO A 354 13.52 -9.34 -20.19
C PRO A 354 14.52 -8.23 -19.84
N TYR A 355 15.17 -7.63 -20.85
CA TYR A 355 16.07 -6.48 -20.67
C TYR A 355 15.36 -5.18 -20.29
N TRP A 356 14.03 -5.17 -20.25
CA TRP A 356 13.23 -4.06 -19.71
C TRP A 356 13.02 -4.14 -18.21
N VAL A 357 13.25 -5.30 -17.61
CA VAL A 357 13.12 -5.45 -16.16
C VAL A 357 14.10 -4.51 -15.47
N GLY A 358 13.60 -3.68 -14.56
CA GLY A 358 14.32 -2.61 -13.88
C GLY A 358 14.27 -1.25 -14.60
N GLY A 359 13.69 -1.19 -15.81
CA GLY A 359 13.43 0.06 -16.52
C GLY A 359 12.22 0.80 -15.96
N CYS A 360 12.27 2.12 -15.99
CA CYS A 360 11.14 3.00 -15.65
C CYS A 360 10.15 3.07 -16.83
N PHE A 361 8.85 3.06 -16.54
CA PHE A 361 7.75 3.17 -17.49
C PHE A 361 7.48 4.60 -17.97
#